data_AF-A0A381XP36-F1
#
_entry.id   AF-A0A381XP36-F1
#
_cell.length_a   1.000
_cell.length_b   1.000
_cell.length_c   1.000
_cell.angle_alpha   90.00
_cell.angle_beta   90.00
_cell.angle_gamma   90.00
#
_symmetry.space_group_name_H-M   'P 1'
#
loop_
_entity.id
_entity.type
_entity.pdbx_description
1 polymer ?
#
loop_
_entity_poly.entity_id
_entity_poly.type
_entity_poly.pdbx_seq_one_letter_code
_entity_poly.pdbx_strand_id
1 'polypeptide(L)'
;MSVLVEAFSVIIRGDSIIKTFGKRGVFGVNRKKAWNHFKEVCGSEATLCADGDLVRYGFMRSEDVLDFINFLESKGLQWHDGSKIIDLCYCSQEGFFIYPKDKEICHEDIRLRELIGQDKSGKESKIMCCYLEGKDPVDFVNPVDWEYEGSLSEKATLIKLNNPSDQYSIN
;
A
#
# COMPACT_ATOMS: atom_id res chain seq x y z
N MET A 1 0.04 7.57 12.33
CA MET A 1 0.27 8.01 10.96
C MET A 1 -0.22 6.91 10.03
N SER A 2 -0.58 7.27 8.81
CA SER A 2 -1.08 6.37 7.77
C SER A 2 -0.32 6.59 6.45
N VAL A 3 -0.55 5.71 5.48
CA VAL A 3 -0.03 5.86 4.11
C VAL A 3 -1.19 6.09 3.13
N LEU A 4 -0.98 7.00 2.16
CA LEU A 4 -1.94 7.29 1.10
C LEU A 4 -2.20 6.04 0.24
N VAL A 5 -3.47 5.72 0.06
CA VAL A 5 -3.95 4.72 -0.91
C VAL A 5 -4.58 5.48 -2.06
N GLU A 6 -3.98 5.34 -3.24
CA GLU A 6 -4.45 5.96 -4.48
C GLU A 6 -4.36 4.94 -5.61
N ALA A 7 -5.34 4.85 -6.52
CA ALA A 7 -5.38 3.77 -7.51
C ALA A 7 -5.19 2.38 -6.86
N PHE A 8 -4.44 1.48 -7.50
CA PHE A 8 -4.07 0.19 -6.90
C PHE A 8 -2.83 0.32 -6.02
N SER A 9 -2.84 -0.40 -4.89
CA SER A 9 -1.81 -0.30 -3.86
C SER A 9 -1.48 -1.65 -3.26
N VAL A 10 -0.18 -1.94 -3.12
CA VAL A 10 0.32 -2.98 -2.22
C VAL A 10 0.79 -2.30 -0.94
N ILE A 11 0.23 -2.72 0.18
CA ILE A 11 0.61 -2.27 1.52
C ILE A 11 1.42 -3.38 2.17
N ILE A 12 2.61 -3.06 2.67
CA ILE A 12 3.56 -4.01 3.22
C ILE A 12 3.89 -3.56 4.63
N ARG A 13 3.92 -4.50 5.59
CA ARG A 13 4.36 -4.16 6.94
C ARG A 13 5.85 -3.88 6.97
N GLY A 14 6.24 -2.79 7.63
CA GLY A 14 7.63 -2.40 7.79
C GLY A 14 8.44 -3.43 8.57
N ASP A 15 7.87 -4.06 9.59
CA ASP A 15 8.52 -5.14 10.35
C ASP A 15 8.82 -6.37 9.48
N SER A 16 7.90 -6.76 8.59
CA SER A 16 8.11 -7.82 7.61
C SER A 16 9.24 -7.49 6.62
N ILE A 17 9.34 -6.23 6.16
CA ILE A 17 10.47 -5.79 5.33
C ILE A 17 11.79 -5.94 6.09
N ILE A 18 11.85 -5.50 7.35
CA ILE A 18 13.07 -5.62 8.17
C ILE A 18 13.45 -7.10 8.36
N LYS A 19 12.47 -7.97 8.60
CA LYS A 19 12.66 -9.41 8.79
C LYS A 19 13.18 -10.10 7.53
N THR A 20 12.61 -9.77 6.37
CA THR A 20 12.89 -10.45 5.10
C THR A 20 14.16 -9.92 4.43
N PHE A 21 14.36 -8.60 4.41
CA PHE A 21 15.49 -7.97 3.71
C PHE A 21 16.67 -7.65 4.62
N GLY A 22 16.51 -7.80 5.93
CA GLY A 22 17.55 -7.58 6.92
C GLY A 22 18.44 -8.80 7.14
N LYS A 23 19.76 -8.59 7.12
CA LYS A 23 20.73 -9.61 7.59
C LYS A 23 20.97 -9.41 9.08
N ARG A 24 20.91 -10.50 9.85
CA ARG A 24 21.21 -10.47 11.29
C ARG A 24 22.71 -10.36 11.51
N GLY A 25 23.15 -9.25 12.09
CA GLY A 25 24.54 -9.05 12.53
C GLY A 25 24.70 -9.32 14.03
N VAL A 26 25.91 -9.08 14.53
CA VAL A 26 26.29 -9.26 15.95
C VAL A 26 25.40 -8.43 16.90
N PHE A 27 24.96 -7.24 16.47
CA PHE A 27 24.14 -6.31 17.25
C PHE A 27 22.65 -6.29 16.82
N GLY A 28 22.19 -7.34 16.12
CA GLY A 28 20.83 -7.42 15.60
C GLY A 28 20.72 -7.00 14.13
N VAL A 29 19.51 -6.64 13.70
CA VAL A 29 19.21 -6.29 12.29
C VAL A 29 19.46 -4.81 12.06
N ASN A 30 20.28 -4.47 11.06
CA ASN A 30 20.44 -3.09 10.62
C ASN A 30 19.24 -2.67 9.76
N ARG A 31 18.29 -1.95 10.38
CA ARG A 31 17.03 -1.54 9.74
C ARG A 31 17.25 -0.67 8.50
N LYS A 32 18.22 0.27 8.55
CA LYS A 32 18.54 1.15 7.41
C LYS A 32 19.06 0.35 6.22
N LYS A 33 19.90 -0.66 6.46
CA LYS A 33 20.41 -1.54 5.40
C LYS A 33 19.30 -2.41 4.81
N ALA A 34 18.40 -2.93 5.64
CA ALA A 34 17.24 -3.69 5.18
C ALA A 34 16.32 -2.83 4.31
N TRP A 35 16.04 -1.60 4.75
CA TRP A 35 15.25 -0.64 3.97
C TRP A 35 15.87 -0.32 2.62
N ASN A 36 17.16 0.02 2.58
CA ASN A 36 17.85 0.31 1.33
C ASN A 36 17.84 -0.90 0.37
N HIS A 37 18.06 -2.10 0.90
CA HIS A 37 18.01 -3.32 0.09
C HIS A 37 16.60 -3.56 -0.47
N PHE A 38 15.55 -3.33 0.32
CA PHE A 38 14.17 -3.42 -0.17
C PHE A 38 13.92 -2.44 -1.32
N LYS A 39 14.34 -1.17 -1.18
CA LYS A 39 14.20 -0.16 -2.25
C LYS A 39 14.96 -0.54 -3.52
N GLU A 40 16.21 -0.99 -3.38
CA GLU A 40 17.02 -1.47 -4.49
C GLU A 40 16.35 -2.63 -5.24
N VAL A 41 15.69 -3.53 -4.51
CA VAL A 41 15.01 -4.70 -5.08
C VAL A 41 13.69 -4.34 -5.76
N CYS A 42 12.92 -3.40 -5.20
CA CYS A 42 11.60 -3.02 -5.74
C CYS A 42 11.68 -2.04 -6.92
N GLY A 43 12.79 -1.32 -7.06
CA GLY A 43 13.02 -0.41 -8.19
C GLY A 43 12.50 1.01 -7.93
N SER A 44 11.54 1.47 -8.74
CA SER A 44 11.13 2.89 -8.78
C SER A 44 10.56 3.39 -7.45
N GLU A 45 11.17 4.43 -6.88
CA GLU A 45 10.66 5.06 -5.64
C GLU A 45 9.48 6.02 -5.89
N ALA A 46 9.14 6.31 -7.16
CA ALA A 46 8.20 7.38 -7.51
C ALA A 46 6.78 7.19 -6.97
N THR A 47 6.33 5.95 -6.75
CA THR A 47 5.00 5.65 -6.19
C THR A 47 5.05 5.09 -4.77
N LEU A 48 6.24 5.09 -4.17
CA LEU A 48 6.48 4.56 -2.83
C LEU A 48 6.24 5.64 -1.77
N CYS A 49 5.52 5.29 -0.71
CA CYS A 49 5.50 6.07 0.52
C CYS A 49 5.52 5.16 1.76
N ALA A 50 5.98 5.66 2.89
CA ALA A 50 6.13 4.88 4.11
C ALA A 50 5.99 5.73 5.36
N ASP A 51 5.25 5.24 6.36
CA ASP A 51 5.06 5.93 7.65
C ASP A 51 5.93 5.38 8.78
N GLY A 52 6.76 4.37 8.48
CA GLY A 52 7.63 3.67 9.41
C GLY A 52 7.05 2.34 9.93
N ASP A 53 5.72 2.22 9.94
CA ASP A 53 4.97 1.01 10.29
C ASP A 53 4.51 0.26 9.03
N LEU A 54 4.03 1.00 8.03
CA LEU A 54 3.55 0.54 6.74
C LEU A 54 4.34 1.19 5.60
N VAL A 55 4.43 0.44 4.50
CA VAL A 55 4.96 0.88 3.23
C VAL A 55 3.88 0.66 2.17
N ARG A 56 3.61 1.67 1.36
CA ARG A 56 2.71 1.58 0.23
C ARG A 56 3.50 1.68 -1.06
N TYR A 57 3.19 0.81 -2.01
CA TYR A 57 3.68 0.86 -3.39
C TYR A 57 2.50 0.97 -4.34
N GLY A 58 2.54 1.91 -5.29
CA GLY A 58 1.39 2.27 -6.14
C GLY A 58 1.47 1.78 -7.58
N PHE A 59 0.30 1.43 -8.14
CA PHE A 59 0.13 0.88 -9.49
C PHE A 59 -1.10 1.47 -10.19
N MET A 60 -1.01 1.61 -11.52
CA MET A 60 -2.14 2.03 -12.37
C MET A 60 -2.99 0.85 -12.86
N ARG A 61 -2.39 -0.34 -13.01
CA ARG A 61 -3.05 -1.55 -13.53
C ARG A 61 -3.01 -2.64 -12.47
N SER A 62 -4.10 -3.39 -12.35
CA SER A 62 -4.21 -4.49 -11.39
C SER A 62 -3.32 -5.70 -11.73
N GLU A 63 -3.02 -5.94 -13.02
CA GLU A 63 -2.09 -6.99 -13.47
C GLU A 63 -0.69 -6.80 -12.85
N ASP A 64 -0.18 -5.56 -12.89
CA ASP A 64 1.15 -5.21 -12.37
C ASP A 64 1.25 -5.44 -10.86
N VAL A 65 0.11 -5.34 -10.14
CA VAL A 65 0.03 -5.61 -8.70
C VAL A 65 0.29 -7.08 -8.41
N LEU A 66 -0.35 -7.98 -9.15
CA LEU A 66 -0.20 -9.42 -8.93
C LEU A 66 1.21 -9.88 -9.24
N ASP A 67 1.81 -9.37 -10.31
CA ASP A 67 3.22 -9.64 -10.63
C ASP A 67 4.16 -9.15 -9.53
N PHE A 68 3.88 -7.97 -8.95
CA PHE A 68 4.65 -7.45 -7.84
C PHE A 68 4.48 -8.27 -6.55
N ILE A 69 3.26 -8.71 -6.23
CA ILE A 69 3.02 -9.59 -5.08
C ILE A 69 3.77 -10.91 -5.26
N ASN A 70 3.65 -11.56 -6.42
CA ASN A 70 4.37 -12.80 -6.73
C ASN A 70 5.89 -12.61 -6.58
N PHE A 71 6.41 -11.46 -7.01
CA PHE A 71 7.80 -11.10 -6.82
C PHE A 71 8.19 -10.96 -5.34
N LEU A 72 7.39 -10.26 -4.53
CA LEU A 72 7.62 -10.10 -3.09
C LEU A 72 7.54 -11.46 -2.35
N GLU A 73 6.61 -12.33 -2.74
CA GLU A 73 6.53 -13.69 -2.22
C GLU A 73 7.76 -14.52 -2.59
N SER A 74 8.29 -14.34 -3.81
CA SER A 74 9.56 -14.92 -4.22
C SER A 74 10.77 -14.43 -3.39
N LYS A 75 10.65 -13.31 -2.67
CA LYS A 75 11.66 -12.83 -1.72
C LYS A 75 11.45 -13.32 -0.29
N GLY A 76 10.31 -13.97 -0.02
CA GLY A 76 9.97 -14.54 1.29
C GLY A 76 8.99 -13.72 2.12
N LEU A 77 8.35 -12.70 1.56
CA LEU A 77 7.13 -12.13 2.16
C LEU A 77 5.95 -13.07 1.89
N GLN A 78 4.87 -12.92 2.65
CA GLN A 78 3.65 -13.71 2.50
C GLN A 78 2.44 -12.79 2.40
N TRP A 79 1.62 -12.96 1.37
CA TRP A 79 0.38 -12.21 1.27
C TRP A 79 -0.64 -12.69 2.31
N HIS A 80 -1.01 -13.96 2.27
CA HIS A 80 -1.98 -14.55 3.19
C HIS A 80 -1.73 -16.06 3.40
N ASP A 81 -2.18 -16.59 4.54
CA ASP A 81 -2.18 -18.05 4.78
C ASP A 81 -3.52 -18.72 4.37
N GLY A 82 -4.43 -17.94 3.79
CA GLY A 82 -5.77 -18.37 3.41
C GLY A 82 -6.82 -18.25 4.52
N SER A 83 -6.44 -17.75 5.70
CA SER A 83 -7.35 -17.33 6.78
C SER A 83 -7.13 -15.86 7.17
N LYS A 84 -5.91 -15.35 7.02
CA LYS A 84 -5.55 -13.95 7.29
C LYS A 84 -4.43 -13.42 6.40
N ILE A 85 -4.33 -12.09 6.31
CA ILE A 85 -3.14 -11.42 5.76
C ILE A 85 -1.95 -11.59 6.72
N ILE A 86 -0.76 -11.78 6.17
CA ILE A 86 0.48 -11.99 6.94
C ILE A 86 1.40 -10.76 6.87
N ASP A 87 2.07 -10.54 5.73
CA ASP A 87 3.10 -9.49 5.60
C ASP A 87 2.65 -8.30 4.74
N LEU A 88 1.69 -8.52 3.83
CA LEU A 88 1.26 -7.51 2.87
C LEU A 88 -0.22 -7.67 2.48
N CYS A 89 -0.81 -6.62 1.93
CA CYS A 89 -2.14 -6.67 1.33
C CYS A 89 -2.26 -5.86 0.04
N TYR A 90 -3.25 -6.22 -0.76
CA TYR A 90 -3.67 -5.51 -1.95
C TYR A 90 -4.95 -4.71 -1.67
N CYS A 91 -4.96 -3.41 -1.97
CA CYS A 91 -6.14 -2.57 -1.87
C CYS A 91 -6.19 -1.50 -2.96
N SER A 92 -7.31 -0.78 -3.01
CA SER A 92 -7.42 0.51 -3.67
C SER A 92 -8.25 1.49 -2.86
N GLN A 93 -8.52 2.65 -3.47
CA GLN A 93 -9.40 3.68 -2.92
C GLN A 93 -10.81 3.17 -2.61
N GLU A 94 -11.25 2.09 -3.28
CA GLU A 94 -12.58 1.49 -3.08
C GLU A 94 -12.63 0.46 -1.96
N GLY A 95 -11.48 0.00 -1.45
CA GLY A 95 -11.41 -1.07 -0.46
C GLY A 95 -10.27 -2.06 -0.65
N PHE A 96 -10.23 -3.07 0.22
CA PHE A 96 -9.31 -4.20 0.10
C PHE A 96 -9.74 -5.16 -1.02
N PHE A 97 -8.76 -5.72 -1.73
CA PHE A 97 -8.97 -6.79 -2.67
C PHE A 97 -8.37 -8.08 -2.12
N ILE A 98 -9.22 -9.08 -1.99
CA ILE A 98 -8.80 -10.44 -1.65
C ILE A 98 -9.03 -11.28 -2.90
N TYR A 99 -7.93 -11.69 -3.54
CA TYR A 99 -7.97 -12.53 -4.74
C TYR A 99 -7.49 -13.94 -4.41
N PRO A 100 -8.15 -14.99 -4.92
CA PRO A 100 -9.47 -14.97 -5.57
C PRO A 100 -10.61 -14.82 -4.54
N LYS A 101 -11.75 -14.29 -5.02
CA LYS A 101 -13.01 -13.92 -4.34
C LYS A 101 -13.60 -14.86 -3.29
N ASP A 102 -13.02 -16.03 -3.06
CA ASP A 102 -13.66 -17.13 -2.32
C ASP A 102 -13.35 -17.13 -0.83
N LYS A 103 -12.56 -16.16 -0.34
CA LYS A 103 -12.28 -16.03 1.09
C LYS A 103 -12.32 -14.57 1.49
N GLU A 104 -13.27 -14.21 2.34
CA GLU A 104 -13.18 -13.00 3.16
C GLU A 104 -12.02 -13.20 4.13
N ILE A 105 -10.81 -12.85 3.70
CA ILE A 105 -9.63 -12.87 4.53
C ILE A 105 -9.63 -11.57 5.34
N CYS A 106 -9.94 -11.66 6.62
CA CYS A 106 -9.89 -10.49 7.50
C CYS A 106 -8.44 -9.99 7.60
N HIS A 107 -8.25 -8.67 7.43
CA HIS A 107 -7.02 -8.01 7.88
C HIS A 107 -7.11 -7.86 9.40
N GLU A 108 -6.30 -8.60 10.16
CA GLU A 108 -6.40 -8.54 11.63
C GLU A 108 -6.03 -7.15 12.16
N ASP A 109 -5.06 -6.45 11.56
CA ASP A 109 -4.57 -5.18 12.08
C ASP A 109 -4.31 -4.08 11.02
N ILE A 110 -4.34 -4.37 9.72
CA ILE A 110 -4.30 -3.31 8.70
C ILE A 110 -5.73 -2.79 8.48
N ARG A 111 -5.90 -1.47 8.48
CA ARG A 111 -7.20 -0.78 8.38
C ARG A 111 -7.16 0.25 7.26
N LEU A 112 -8.30 0.41 6.58
CA LEU A 112 -8.51 1.42 5.56
C LEU A 112 -9.51 2.45 6.07
N ARG A 113 -9.27 3.74 5.81
CA ARG A 113 -10.16 4.83 6.23
C ARG A 113 -10.11 6.00 5.26
N GLU A 114 -11.30 6.52 4.93
CA GLU A 114 -11.44 7.81 4.25
C GLU A 114 -11.08 8.93 5.23
N LEU A 115 -10.16 9.79 4.81
CA LEU A 115 -9.86 11.04 5.50
C LEU A 115 -10.45 12.20 4.69
N ILE A 116 -11.10 13.12 5.38
CA ILE A 116 -11.73 14.31 4.81
C ILE A 116 -10.94 15.52 5.28
N GLY A 117 -10.49 16.34 4.33
CA GLY A 117 -9.72 17.54 4.56
C GLY A 117 -10.16 18.68 3.65
N GLN A 118 -9.24 19.64 3.45
CA GLN A 118 -9.41 20.71 2.48
C GLN A 118 -8.20 20.76 1.56
N ASP A 119 -8.42 20.98 0.27
CA ASP A 119 -7.36 21.23 -0.71
C ASP A 119 -6.80 22.66 -0.59
N LYS A 120 -5.84 23.04 -1.45
CA LYS A 120 -5.21 24.38 -1.40
C LYS A 120 -6.21 25.52 -1.68
N SER A 121 -7.36 25.22 -2.29
CA SER A 121 -8.44 26.17 -2.57
C SER A 121 -9.47 26.29 -1.44
N GLY A 122 -9.35 25.46 -0.40
CA GLY A 122 -10.32 25.38 0.71
C GLY A 122 -11.55 24.52 0.39
N LYS A 123 -11.56 23.84 -0.76
CA LYS A 123 -12.63 22.89 -1.12
C LYS A 123 -12.40 21.58 -0.38
N GLU A 124 -13.49 20.94 0.04
CA GLU A 124 -13.43 19.62 0.66
C GLU A 124 -12.67 18.64 -0.25
N SER A 125 -11.68 17.98 0.34
CA SER A 125 -10.87 16.95 -0.31
C SER A 125 -11.00 15.64 0.44
N LYS A 126 -10.95 14.53 -0.32
CA LYS A 126 -11.09 13.18 0.23
C LYS A 126 -9.96 12.31 -0.25
N ILE A 127 -9.37 11.57 0.66
CA ILE A 127 -8.33 10.59 0.33
C ILE A 127 -8.61 9.29 1.08
N MET A 128 -8.13 8.19 0.51
CA MET A 128 -8.13 6.91 1.19
C MET A 128 -6.76 6.68 1.84
N CYS A 129 -6.73 6.20 3.08
CA CYS A 129 -5.51 5.95 3.81
C CYS A 129 -5.51 4.58 4.49
N CYS A 130 -4.32 3.96 4.56
CA CYS A 130 -4.09 2.70 5.22
C CYS A 130 -3.24 2.88 6.47
N TYR A 131 -3.61 2.23 7.58
CA TYR A 131 -2.94 2.37 8.87
C TYR A 131 -2.98 1.05 9.66
N LEU A 132 -2.08 0.89 10.63
CA LEU A 132 -2.15 -0.20 11.59
C LEU A 132 -3.16 0.09 12.70
N GLU A 133 -3.90 -0.92 13.14
CA GLU A 133 -4.85 -0.84 14.23
C GLU A 133 -4.18 -0.32 15.51
N GLY A 134 -4.89 0.55 16.22
CA GLY A 134 -4.35 1.27 17.37
C GLY A 134 -3.48 2.48 17.02
N LYS A 135 -3.22 2.77 15.74
CA LYS A 135 -2.61 4.03 15.30
C LYS A 135 -3.67 5.06 14.96
N ASP A 136 -3.31 6.34 15.12
CA ASP A 136 -4.12 7.48 14.70
C ASP A 136 -3.80 7.82 13.22
N PRO A 137 -4.80 7.77 12.31
CA PRO A 137 -4.61 8.08 10.89
C PRO A 137 -4.79 9.57 10.56
N VAL A 138 -4.85 10.49 11.53
CA VAL A 138 -5.03 11.94 11.26
C VAL A 138 -3.94 12.49 10.34
N ASP A 139 -2.69 12.07 10.52
CA ASP A 139 -1.58 12.41 9.63
C ASP A 139 -1.29 11.26 8.65
N PHE A 140 -0.95 11.59 7.41
CA PHE A 140 -0.62 10.62 6.37
C PHE A 140 0.68 10.94 5.62
N VAL A 141 1.28 9.91 5.03
CA VAL A 141 2.43 10.02 4.12
C VAL A 141 2.00 9.68 2.70
N ASN A 142 2.44 10.49 1.74
CA ASN A 142 2.19 10.34 0.31
C ASN A 142 3.52 10.18 -0.46
N PRO A 143 3.47 9.73 -1.74
CA PRO A 143 4.66 9.71 -2.58
C PRO A 143 5.29 11.10 -2.75
N VAL A 144 6.59 11.11 -3.07
CA VAL A 144 7.31 12.34 -3.35
C VAL A 144 6.66 13.04 -4.55
N ASP A 145 6.46 14.36 -4.43
CA ASP A 145 5.82 15.23 -5.42
C ASP A 145 4.33 14.96 -5.70
N TRP A 146 3.66 14.15 -4.87
CA TRP A 146 2.20 14.00 -4.96
C TRP A 146 1.50 15.29 -4.51
N GLU A 147 0.51 15.72 -5.28
CA GLU A 147 -0.43 16.79 -4.93
C GLU A 147 -1.86 16.28 -5.10
N TYR A 148 -2.81 16.84 -4.34
CA TYR A 148 -4.22 16.42 -4.44
C TYR A 148 -4.83 16.88 -5.75
N GLU A 149 -4.55 18.12 -6.17
CA GLU A 149 -5.08 18.70 -7.39
C GLU A 149 -4.55 17.95 -8.63
N GLY A 150 -5.46 17.39 -9.42
CA GLY A 150 -5.10 16.57 -10.57
C GLY A 150 -4.90 15.09 -10.28
N SER A 151 -4.93 14.68 -9.01
CA SER A 151 -4.68 13.32 -8.57
C SER A 151 -5.82 12.35 -8.92
N LEU A 152 -5.55 11.06 -8.78
CA LEU A 152 -6.59 10.03 -8.92
C LEU A 152 -7.53 10.02 -7.71
N SER A 153 -7.07 10.51 -6.56
CA SER A 153 -7.91 10.75 -5.39
C SER A 153 -8.96 11.82 -5.67
N GLU A 154 -8.64 12.84 -6.47
CA GLU A 154 -9.59 13.89 -6.87
C GLU A 154 -10.49 13.46 -8.04
N LYS A 155 -9.89 12.89 -9.09
CA LYS A 155 -10.55 12.80 -10.41
C LYS A 155 -11.04 11.40 -10.78
N ALA A 156 -10.44 10.37 -10.21
CA ALA A 156 -10.67 9.02 -10.71
C ALA A 156 -11.88 8.38 -10.03
N THR A 157 -12.69 7.73 -10.84
CA THR A 157 -13.68 6.74 -10.38
C THR A 157 -13.18 5.39 -10.86
N LEU A 158 -13.19 4.36 -9.99
CA LEU A 158 -12.79 3.03 -10.43
C LEU A 158 -13.77 2.53 -11.51
N ILE A 159 -13.30 2.38 -12.74
CA ILE A 159 -14.11 1.82 -13.83
C ILE A 159 -13.90 0.31 -13.87
N LYS A 160 -14.85 -0.39 -13.23
CA LYS A 160 -15.08 -1.84 -13.15
C LYS A 160 -14.32 -2.58 -12.05
N LEU A 161 -15.10 -3.41 -11.37
CA LEU A 161 -14.70 -4.43 -10.41
C LEU A 161 -14.78 -5.80 -11.09
N ASN A 162 -13.74 -6.62 -10.91
CA ASN A 162 -13.75 -8.09 -10.89
C ASN A 162 -13.05 -8.82 -12.04
N ASN A 163 -12.18 -8.17 -12.82
CA ASN A 163 -11.32 -8.89 -13.76
C ASN A 163 -9.85 -8.54 -13.54
N PRO A 164 -8.92 -9.47 -13.82
CA PRO A 164 -7.49 -9.18 -13.77
C PRO A 164 -7.05 -8.00 -14.67
N SER A 165 -7.93 -7.49 -15.55
CA SER A 165 -7.70 -6.34 -16.42
C SER A 165 -8.23 -5.00 -15.86
N ASP A 166 -8.56 -4.91 -14.57
CA ASP A 166 -9.11 -3.68 -13.98
C ASP A 166 -8.07 -2.54 -14.04
N GLN A 167 -8.52 -1.34 -14.40
CA GLN A 167 -7.69 -0.14 -14.58
C GLN A 167 -8.44 1.12 -14.09
N TYR A 168 -7.69 2.06 -13.51
CA TYR A 168 -8.23 3.39 -13.23
C TYR A 168 -8.25 4.25 -14.50
N SER A 169 -9.29 5.07 -14.66
CA SER A 169 -9.34 6.12 -15.67
C SER A 169 -9.64 7.47 -15.01
N ILE A 170 -9.00 8.51 -15.52
CA ILE A 170 -9.30 9.90 -15.13
C ILE A 170 -10.52 10.33 -15.92
N ASN A 171 -11.55 10.83 -15.23
CA ASN A 171 -12.73 11.44 -15.85
C ASN A 171 -12.44 12.85 -16.37
#